data_AF-A0A2G6CCA6-F1
#
_entry.id   AF-A0A2G6CCA6-F1
#
_cell.length_a   1.000
_cell.length_b   1.000
_cell.length_c   1.000
_cell.angle_alpha   90.00
_cell.angle_beta   90.00
_cell.angle_gamma   90.00
#
_symmetry.space_group_name_H-M   'P 1'
#
loop_
_entity.id
_entity.type
_entity.pdbx_description
1 polymer ?
#
loop_
_entity_poly.entity_id
_entity_poly.type
_entity_poly.pdbx_seq_one_letter_code
_entity_poly.pdbx_strand_id
1 'polypeptide(L)'
;MALFALTTSITPGPVNVICALSGGRFGFWRSTGFVTGATLCFVALLLGLGSGLVTGTGWVEALSTPLTWLGTAYLMWLAWRISQAGAL
;
A
#
# COMPACT_ATOMS: atom_id res chain seq x y z
N MET A 1 -12.44 -7.74 -12.31
CA MET A 1 -11.74 -6.60 -11.69
C MET A 1 -12.40 -6.11 -10.41
N ALA A 2 -13.72 -5.95 -10.35
CA ALA A 2 -14.42 -5.49 -9.14
C ALA A 2 -14.13 -6.35 -7.89
N LEU A 3 -14.18 -7.68 -7.99
CA LEU A 3 -13.84 -8.59 -6.88
C LEU A 3 -12.38 -8.46 -6.42
N PHE A 4 -11.43 -8.39 -7.35
CA PHE A 4 -10.00 -8.20 -7.04
C PHE A 4 -9.77 -6.87 -6.31
N ALA A 5 -10.32 -5.77 -6.84
CA ALA A 5 -10.24 -4.45 -6.23
C ALA A 5 -10.92 -4.41 -4.85
N LEU A 6 -12.06 -5.08 -4.68
CA LEU A 6 -12.74 -5.20 -3.39
C LEU A 6 -11.85 -5.93 -2.36
N THR A 7 -11.30 -7.10 -2.73
CA THR A 7 -10.46 -7.88 -1.82
C THR A 7 -9.16 -7.16 -1.45
N THR A 8 -8.47 -6.56 -2.42
CA THR A 8 -7.20 -5.84 -2.14
C THR A 8 -7.44 -4.53 -1.40
N SER A 9 -8.58 -3.87 -1.61
CA SER A 9 -8.91 -2.61 -0.92
C SER A 9 -9.51 -2.81 0.46
N ILE A 10 -10.09 -3.97 0.80
CA ILE A 10 -10.62 -4.24 2.15
C ILE A 10 -9.54 -4.83 3.07
N THR A 11 -8.53 -5.50 2.50
CA THR A 11 -7.47 -6.11 3.30
C THR A 11 -6.79 -5.05 4.19
N PRO A 12 -6.63 -5.30 5.51
CA PRO A 12 -6.03 -4.35 6.43
C PRO A 12 -4.52 -4.24 6.15
N GLY A 13 -4.18 -3.44 5.14
CA GLY A 13 -2.81 -3.11 4.78
C GLY A 13 -2.31 -1.84 5.48
N PRO A 14 -0.99 -1.59 5.51
CA PRO A 14 -0.38 -0.43 6.15
C PRO A 14 -1.01 0.90 5.72
N VAL A 15 -1.22 1.07 4.41
CA VAL A 15 -1.77 2.31 3.83
C VAL A 15 -3.22 2.53 4.24
N ASN A 16 -4.05 1.47 4.26
CA ASN A 16 -5.43 1.54 4.71
C ASN A 16 -5.55 1.86 6.20
N VAL A 17 -4.69 1.26 7.03
CA VAL A 17 -4.66 1.54 8.47
C VAL A 17 -4.22 2.99 8.72
N ILE A 18 -3.20 3.48 8.02
CA ILE A 18 -2.75 4.88 8.11
C ILE A 18 -3.87 5.83 7.64
N CYS A 19 -4.61 5.47 6.58
CA CYS A 19 -5.76 6.23 6.12
C CYS A 19 -6.89 6.29 7.17
N ALA A 20 -7.23 5.16 7.78
CA ALA A 20 -8.24 5.08 8.84
C ALA A 20 -7.84 5.90 10.09
N LEU A 21 -6.57 5.78 10.51
CA LEU A 21 -6.02 6.57 11.62
C LEU A 21 -5.97 8.07 11.30
N SER A 22 -5.62 8.43 10.06
CA SER A 22 -5.62 9.82 9.59
C SER A 22 -7.04 10.39 9.60
N GLY A 23 -8.02 9.65 9.08
CA GLY A 23 -9.44 10.04 9.09
C GLY A 23 -9.99 10.26 10.50
N GLY A 24 -9.60 9.41 11.45
CA GLY A 24 -9.99 9.54 12.86
C GLY A 24 -9.29 10.69 13.61
N ARG A 25 -8.04 11.04 13.26
CA ARG A 25 -7.23 12.05 13.99
C ARG A 25 -7.27 13.46 13.38
N PHE A 26 -7.34 13.59 12.06
CA PHE A 26 -7.22 14.89 11.37
C PHE A 26 -8.54 15.39 10.75
N GLY A 27 -9.59 14.57 10.78
CA GLY A 27 -10.90 14.87 10.22
C GLY A 27 -10.97 14.64 8.70
N PHE A 28 -12.17 14.31 8.20
CA PHE A 28 -12.42 13.88 6.82
C PHE A 28 -11.77 14.80 5.77
N TRP A 29 -11.92 16.12 5.92
CA TRP A 29 -11.47 17.13 4.96
C TRP A 29 -9.95 17.28 4.82
N ARG A 30 -9.17 16.98 5.86
CA ARG A 30 -7.69 17.02 5.80
C ARG A 30 -7.11 15.69 5.32
N SER A 31 -7.78 14.59 5.63
CA SER A 31 -7.35 13.27 5.20
C SER A 31 -7.63 13.01 3.72
N THR A 32 -8.61 13.69 3.11
CA THR A 32 -8.95 13.53 1.68
C THR A 32 -7.74 13.74 0.77
N GLY A 33 -6.88 14.72 1.04
CA GLY A 33 -5.67 14.95 0.25
C GLY A 33 -4.67 13.79 0.26
N PHE A 34 -4.56 13.09 1.40
CA PHE A 34 -3.75 11.88 1.50
C PHE A 34 -4.40 10.71 0.74
N VAL A 35 -5.72 10.53 0.89
CA VAL A 35 -6.46 9.45 0.21
C VAL A 35 -6.43 9.61 -1.30
N THR A 36 -6.64 10.83 -1.81
CA THR A 36 -6.65 11.09 -3.26
C THR A 36 -5.27 10.89 -3.86
N GLY A 37 -4.20 11.34 -3.18
CA GLY A 37 -2.82 11.10 -3.60
C GLY A 37 -2.47 9.61 -3.64
N ALA A 38 -2.84 8.85 -2.60
CA ALA A 38 -2.65 7.40 -2.56
C ALA A 38 -3.40 6.69 -3.70
N THR A 39 -4.65 7.09 -3.95
CA THR A 39 -5.48 6.52 -5.03
C THR A 39 -4.90 6.84 -6.41
N LEU A 40 -4.45 8.09 -6.64
CA LEU A 40 -3.85 8.51 -7.90
C LEU A 40 -2.56 7.74 -8.20
N CYS A 41 -1.70 7.55 -7.20
CA CYS A 41 -0.49 6.74 -7.31
C CYS A 41 -0.81 5.28 -7.65
N PHE A 42 -1.82 4.70 -7.00
CA PHE A 42 -2.25 3.33 -7.28
C PHE A 42 -2.79 3.17 -8.72
N VAL A 43 -3.59 4.11 -9.19
CA VAL A 43 -4.09 4.13 -10.58
C VAL A 43 -2.94 4.28 -11.57
N ALA A 44 -1.98 5.17 -11.30
CA ALA A 44 -0.81 5.35 -12.16
C ALA A 44 0.06 4.07 -12.24
N LEU A 45 0.25 3.37 -11.11
CA LEU A 45 0.94 2.08 -11.07
C LEU A 45 0.20 1.02 -11.89
N LEU A 46 -1.12 0.92 -11.76
CA LEU A 46 -1.95 -0.02 -12.54
C LEU A 46 -1.87 0.28 -14.05
N LEU A 47 -1.92 1.55 -14.45
CA LEU A 47 -1.76 1.96 -15.84
C LEU A 47 -0.36 1.62 -16.36
N GLY A 48 0.68 1.87 -15.57
CA GLY A 48 2.06 1.52 -15.90
C GLY A 48 2.24 0.02 -16.11
N LEU A 49 1.78 -0.80 -15.16
CA LEU A 49 1.86 -2.26 -15.23
C LEU A 49 0.97 -2.84 -16.36
N GLY A 50 -0.24 -2.28 -16.54
CA GLY A 50 -1.22 -2.75 -17.52
C GLY A 50 -0.95 -2.34 -18.97
N SER A 51 -0.06 -1.37 -19.19
CA SER A 51 0.35 -0.90 -20.53
C SER A 51 1.13 -1.93 -21.36
N GLY A 52 1.52 -3.07 -20.78
CA GLY A 52 2.32 -4.09 -21.46
C GLY A 52 3.78 -3.69 -21.68
N LEU A 53 4.21 -2.50 -21.23
CA LEU A 53 5.60 -2.01 -21.30
C LEU A 53 6.59 -2.85 -20.46
N VAL A 54 6.09 -3.79 -19.65
CA VAL A 54 6.90 -4.77 -18.90
C VAL A 54 7.27 -5.98 -19.78
N THR A 55 7.53 -5.76 -21.06
CA THR A 55 8.10 -6.76 -21.98
C THR A 55 9.62 -6.80 -21.80
N GLY A 56 10.07 -7.48 -20.75
CA GLY A 56 11.50 -7.59 -20.40
C GLY A 56 11.68 -8.04 -18.95
N THR A 57 11.31 -9.29 -18.66
CA THR A 57 11.12 -9.83 -17.29
C THR A 57 12.39 -9.98 -16.46
N GLY A 58 13.59 -9.89 -17.04
CA GLY A 58 14.84 -10.10 -16.31
C GLY A 58 15.12 -9.09 -15.19
N TRP A 59 14.75 -7.82 -15.39
CA TRP A 59 14.94 -6.77 -14.37
C TRP A 59 13.86 -6.82 -13.28
N VAL A 60 12.66 -7.29 -13.62
CA VAL A 60 11.56 -7.44 -12.66
C VAL A 60 11.90 -8.48 -11.61
N GLU A 61 12.51 -9.59 -12.01
CA GLU A 61 12.93 -10.69 -11.13
C GLU A 61 14.12 -10.28 -10.23
N ALA A 62 15.03 -9.47 -10.79
CA ALA A 62 16.14 -8.87 -10.03
C ALA A 62 15.65 -7.86 -8.98
N LEU A 63 14.58 -7.10 -9.26
CA LEU A 63 13.99 -6.17 -8.30
C LEU A 63 13.03 -6.85 -7.33
N SER A 64 12.28 -7.87 -7.74
CA SER A 64 11.27 -8.51 -6.89
C SER A 64 11.86 -9.14 -5.65
N THR A 65 13.05 -9.74 -5.76
CA THR A 65 13.73 -10.41 -4.65
C THR A 65 14.09 -9.44 -3.51
N PRO A 66 14.87 -8.36 -3.73
CA PRO A 66 15.18 -7.40 -2.68
C PRO A 66 13.93 -6.64 -2.20
N LEU A 67 12.97 -6.32 -3.08
CA LEU A 67 11.73 -5.65 -2.67
C LEU A 67 10.88 -6.53 -1.75
N THR A 68 10.85 -7.84 -1.99
CA THR A 68 10.13 -8.79 -1.13
C THR A 68 10.78 -8.85 0.25
N TRP A 69 12.11 -8.96 0.32
CA TRP A 69 12.83 -8.97 1.61
C TRP A 69 12.72 -7.66 2.37
N LEU A 70 12.84 -6.51 1.69
CA LEU A 70 12.64 -5.19 2.31
C LEU A 70 11.20 -5.01 2.76
N GLY A 71 10.23 -5.42 1.94
CA GLY A 71 8.81 -5.36 2.25
C GLY A 71 8.45 -6.22 3.45
N THR A 72 8.93 -7.47 3.52
CA THR A 72 8.68 -8.35 4.67
C THR A 72 9.34 -7.82 5.94
N ALA A 73 10.59 -7.36 5.88
CA ALA A 73 11.27 -6.74 7.02
C ALA A 73 10.51 -5.49 7.52
N TYR A 74 10.04 -4.65 6.59
CA TYR A 74 9.24 -3.47 6.92
C TYR A 74 7.89 -3.84 7.55
N LEU A 75 7.17 -4.82 7.01
CA LEU A 75 5.90 -5.28 7.57
C LEU A 75 6.09 -5.92 8.96
N MET A 76 7.15 -6.69 9.16
CA MET A 76 7.51 -7.27 10.46
C MET A 76 7.79 -6.17 11.49
N TRP A 77 8.57 -5.14 11.10
CA TRP A 77 8.84 -3.98 11.92
C TRP A 77 7.55 -3.19 12.24
N LEU A 78 6.69 -2.99 11.24
CA LEU A 78 5.43 -2.28 11.42
C LEU A 78 4.50 -3.02 12.38
N ALA A 79 4.39 -4.35 12.25
CA ALA A 79 3.61 -5.19 13.17
C ALA A 79 4.13 -5.06 14.61
N TRP A 80 5.45 -5.10 14.79
CA TRP A 80 6.11 -4.89 16.09
C TRP A 80 5.86 -3.49 16.66
N ARG A 81 5.72 -2.47 15.81
CA ARG A 81 5.41 -1.10 16.23
C ARG A 81 3.94 -0.95 16.64
N ILE A 82 3.02 -1.58 15.91
CA ILE A 82 1.59 -1.55 16.22
C ILE A 82 1.31 -2.28 17.55
N SER A 83 1.94 -3.43 17.79
CA SER A 83 1.78 -4.18 19.04
C SER A 83 2.22 -3.38 20.26
N GLN A 84 3.31 -2.60 20.15
CA GLN A 84 3.73 -1.69 21.21
C GLN A 84 2.81 -0.46 21.37
N ALA A 85 2.27 0.07 20.27
CA ALA A 85 1.38 1.23 20.32
C ALA A 85 -0.01 0.91 20.93
N GLY A 86 -0.43 -0.35 20.90
CA GLY A 86 -1.65 -0.84 21.56
C GLY A 86 -1.45 -1.35 23.00
N ALA A 87 -0.24 -1.24 23.56
CA ALA A 87 0.11 -1.76 24.89
C ALA A 87 0.13 -0.70 26.01
N LEU A 88 -0.51 0.45 25.80
CA LEU A 88 -0.74 1.51 26.80
C LEU A 88 -2.23 1.85 26.87
#